data_AF-A0A820TAV4-F1
#
_entry.id   AF-A0A820TAV4-F1
#
_cell.length_a   1.000
_cell.length_b   1.000
_cell.length_c   1.000
_cell.angle_alpha   90.00
_cell.angle_beta   90.00
_cell.angle_gamma   90.00
#
_symmetry.space_group_name_H-M   'P 1'
#
loop_
_entity.id
_entity.type
_entity.pdbx_description
1 polymer ?
#
loop_
_entity_poly.entity_id
_entity_poly.type
_entity_poly.pdbx_seq_one_letter_code
_entity_poly.pdbx_strand_id
1 'polypeptide(L)'
;IQIFLKEIIPSKTLIDNKIFESKPFSSIYLEYIIDFNKLIEECIFDKILCDNIRNDLCEKSFSIDQQISIVDQFIDMILHNNNNIADCFKNLISWINMFKRLLVRLLSLNMNINFDSSLDDYVKRTDIWKGNVTKNDIQTIEINKSICLKHAYIIMNGLKKKQNELMIDENQRSRINNIEQQEQNQNIMQKSSVILSSTNSSQRHSECKRRNAFRK
;
A
#
# COMPACT_ATOMS: atom_id res chain seq x y z
N ILE A 1 8.67 -18.73 21.92
CA ILE A 1 7.64 -19.46 21.17
C ILE A 1 6.49 -19.90 22.08
N GLN A 2 6.72 -20.78 23.08
CA GLN A 2 5.64 -21.22 23.98
C GLN A 2 4.91 -20.08 24.71
N ILE A 3 5.60 -19.01 25.13
CA ILE A 3 4.96 -17.86 25.79
C ILE A 3 4.03 -17.12 24.82
N PHE A 4 4.52 -16.75 23.63
CA PHE A 4 3.72 -16.13 22.56
C PHE A 4 2.48 -16.97 22.18
N LEU A 5 2.65 -18.29 22.03
CA LEU A 5 1.55 -19.20 21.71
C LEU A 5 0.56 -19.40 22.86
N LYS A 6 1.00 -19.29 24.11
CA LYS A 6 0.15 -19.44 25.30
C LYS A 6 -0.59 -18.15 25.66
N GLU A 7 -0.02 -16.98 25.37
CA GLU A 7 -0.54 -15.68 25.79
C GLU A 7 -1.26 -14.91 24.68
N ILE A 8 -0.88 -15.08 23.40
CA ILE A 8 -1.38 -14.25 22.29
C ILE A 8 -2.31 -15.02 21.34
N ILE A 9 -2.09 -16.33 21.15
CA ILE A 9 -2.99 -17.19 20.38
C ILE A 9 -3.79 -18.04 21.37
N PRO A 10 -5.13 -18.08 21.36
CA PRO A 10 -5.91 -18.99 22.19
C PRO A 10 -5.81 -20.43 21.65
N SER A 11 -4.60 -20.99 21.66
CA SER A 11 -4.24 -22.27 21.01
C SER A 11 -4.49 -23.48 21.91
N LYS A 12 -4.53 -23.29 23.23
CA LYS A 12 -4.67 -24.38 24.21
C LYS A 12 -5.98 -25.17 24.10
N THR A 13 -7.00 -24.64 23.44
CA THR A 13 -8.27 -25.32 23.20
C THR A 13 -8.32 -26.11 21.90
N LEU A 14 -7.36 -25.95 20.99
CA LEU A 14 -7.47 -26.45 19.62
C LEU A 14 -6.34 -27.41 19.19
N ILE A 15 -5.15 -27.38 19.81
CA ILE A 15 -4.00 -28.18 19.35
C ILE A 15 -3.26 -28.80 20.55
N ASP A 16 -3.11 -30.12 20.52
CA ASP A 16 -2.35 -30.91 21.51
C ASP A 16 -0.85 -30.60 21.43
N ASN A 17 -0.16 -30.54 22.58
CA ASN A 17 1.27 -30.21 22.67
C ASN A 17 2.15 -31.16 21.86
N LYS A 18 1.75 -32.44 21.73
CA LYS A 18 2.46 -33.44 20.90
C LYS A 18 2.47 -33.07 19.41
N ILE A 19 1.38 -32.50 18.91
CA ILE A 19 1.28 -32.06 17.52
C ILE A 19 2.19 -30.87 17.29
N PHE A 20 2.26 -29.95 18.26
CA PHE A 20 3.10 -28.75 18.19
C PHE A 20 4.61 -29.06 18.15
N GLU A 21 5.04 -30.07 18.90
CA GLU A 21 6.45 -30.52 18.94
C GLU A 21 6.82 -31.38 17.72
N SER A 22 5.84 -31.94 17.01
CA SER A 22 6.05 -32.73 15.80
C SER A 22 6.28 -31.86 14.55
N LYS A 23 7.05 -32.39 13.59
CA LYS A 23 7.15 -31.78 12.26
C LYS A 23 5.79 -31.90 11.53
N PRO A 24 5.37 -30.87 10.78
CA PRO A 24 6.16 -29.71 10.38
C PRO A 24 6.10 -28.53 11.36
N PHE A 25 5.27 -28.57 12.41
CA PHE A 25 5.01 -27.42 13.29
C PHE A 25 6.23 -26.96 14.07
N SER A 26 7.07 -27.89 14.54
CA SER A 26 8.34 -27.56 15.21
C SER A 26 9.41 -26.94 14.29
N SER A 27 9.22 -27.00 12.97
CA SER A 27 10.11 -26.37 11.99
C SER A 27 9.61 -25.01 11.46
N ILE A 28 8.45 -24.55 11.90
CA ILE A 28 7.93 -23.24 11.51
C ILE A 28 8.68 -22.16 12.30
N TYR A 29 9.35 -21.25 11.60
CA TYR A 29 10.00 -20.10 12.22
C TYR A 29 8.95 -19.18 12.87
N LEU A 30 9.27 -18.67 14.06
CA LEU A 30 8.38 -17.81 14.84
C LEU A 30 7.91 -16.58 14.05
N GLU A 31 8.76 -16.04 13.19
CA GLU A 31 8.44 -14.92 12.29
C GLU A 31 7.18 -15.18 11.45
N TYR A 32 7.04 -16.39 10.89
CA TYR A 32 5.86 -16.76 10.11
C TYR A 32 4.59 -16.87 10.95
N ILE A 33 4.71 -17.31 12.20
CA ILE A 33 3.57 -17.37 13.13
C ILE A 33 3.12 -15.95 13.49
N ILE A 34 4.07 -15.05 13.73
CA ILE A 34 3.80 -13.63 14.01
C ILE A 34 3.12 -12.98 12.80
N ASP A 35 3.64 -13.18 11.60
CA ASP A 35 3.07 -12.60 10.38
C ASP A 35 1.69 -13.15 10.05
N PHE A 36 1.45 -14.44 10.32
CA PHE A 36 0.12 -15.03 10.18
C PHE A 36 -0.87 -14.43 11.19
N ASN A 37 -0.46 -14.22 12.44
CA ASN A 37 -1.31 -13.56 13.44
C ASN A 37 -1.64 -12.11 13.04
N LYS A 38 -0.67 -11.34 12.54
CA LYS A 38 -0.89 -10.00 11.99
C LYS A 38 -1.88 -10.00 10.82
N LEU A 39 -1.80 -10.99 9.94
CA LEU A 39 -2.76 -11.16 8.84
C LEU A 39 -4.17 -11.48 9.36
N ILE A 40 -4.29 -12.31 10.40
CA ILE A 40 -5.58 -12.60 11.05
C ILE A 40 -6.19 -11.32 11.60
N GLU A 41 -5.41 -10.47 12.28
CA GLU A 41 -5.88 -9.18 12.79
C GLU A 41 -6.40 -8.29 11.65
N GLU A 42 -5.65 -8.16 10.54
CA GLU A 42 -6.09 -7.43 9.35
C GLU A 42 -7.44 -7.96 8.81
N CYS A 43 -7.61 -9.29 8.74
CA CYS A 43 -8.84 -9.94 8.30
C CYS A 43 -10.01 -9.72 9.28
N ILE A 44 -9.77 -9.82 10.59
CA ILE A 44 -10.77 -9.55 11.63
C ILE A 44 -11.28 -8.12 11.50
N PHE A 45 -10.36 -7.17 11.28
CA PHE A 45 -10.74 -5.78 11.05
C PHE A 45 -11.70 -5.66 9.87
N ASP A 46 -11.29 -6.17 8.70
CA ASP A 46 -12.06 -6.02 7.47
C ASP A 46 -13.41 -6.74 7.49
N LYS A 47 -13.52 -7.86 8.22
CA LYS A 47 -14.74 -8.69 8.24
C LYS A 47 -15.70 -8.39 9.39
N ILE A 48 -15.22 -7.82 10.49
CA ILE A 48 -16.01 -7.71 11.73
C ILE A 48 -16.06 -6.27 12.23
N LEU A 49 -14.90 -5.62 12.38
CA LEU A 49 -14.82 -4.33 13.06
C LEU A 49 -15.11 -3.14 12.15
N CYS A 50 -14.82 -3.23 10.84
CA CYS A 50 -15.02 -2.14 9.91
C CYS A 50 -16.47 -1.60 9.92
N ASP A 51 -17.44 -2.50 10.09
CA ASP A 51 -18.87 -2.18 10.07
C ASP A 51 -19.44 -1.82 11.46
N ASN A 52 -18.70 -2.15 12.53
CA ASN A 52 -19.15 -2.02 13.93
C ASN A 52 -18.20 -1.16 14.77
N ILE A 53 -17.55 -0.16 14.15
CA ILE A 53 -16.63 0.72 14.86
C ILE A 53 -17.37 1.46 15.99
N ARG A 54 -16.76 1.56 17.17
CA ARG A 54 -17.34 2.32 18.29
C ARG A 54 -17.63 3.76 17.85
N ASN A 55 -18.79 4.28 18.24
CA ASN A 55 -19.21 5.63 17.87
C ASN A 55 -18.15 6.70 18.19
N ASP A 56 -17.48 6.58 19.34
CA ASP A 56 -16.43 7.51 19.78
C ASP A 56 -15.21 7.58 18.84
N LEU A 57 -15.05 6.58 17.95
CA LEU A 57 -14.01 6.49 16.92
C LEU A 57 -14.57 6.67 15.50
N CYS A 58 -15.89 6.73 15.36
CA CYS A 58 -16.55 6.84 14.08
C CYS A 58 -16.39 8.27 13.54
N GLU A 59 -16.31 8.40 12.22
CA GLU A 59 -16.30 9.67 11.50
C GLU A 59 -17.42 10.62 11.98
N LYS A 60 -18.60 10.07 12.30
CA LYS A 60 -19.76 10.84 12.78
C LYS A 60 -19.51 11.63 14.07
N SER A 61 -18.48 11.29 14.85
CA SER A 61 -18.11 11.99 16.07
C SER A 61 -17.29 13.26 15.82
N PHE A 62 -16.90 13.52 14.57
CA PHE A 62 -16.08 14.65 14.18
C PHE A 62 -16.76 15.42 13.05
N SER A 63 -16.65 16.75 13.07
CA SER A 63 -17.08 17.56 11.92
C SER A 63 -16.27 17.23 10.67
N ILE A 64 -16.85 17.45 9.49
CA ILE A 64 -16.19 17.17 8.20
C ILE A 64 -14.85 17.92 8.12
N ASP A 65 -14.82 19.19 8.55
CA ASP A 65 -13.60 20.01 8.53
C ASP A 65 -12.52 19.44 9.46
N GLN A 66 -12.90 18.91 10.63
CA GLN A 66 -11.97 18.24 11.53
C GLN A 66 -11.43 16.95 10.91
N GLN A 67 -12.29 16.15 10.29
CA GLN A 67 -11.87 14.91 9.64
C GLN A 67 -10.84 15.20 8.53
N ILE A 68 -11.15 16.15 7.64
CA ILE A 68 -10.24 16.57 6.56
C ILE A 68 -8.92 17.08 7.15
N SER A 69 -8.99 18.00 8.12
CA SER A 69 -7.81 18.58 8.73
C SER A 69 -6.90 17.54 9.40
N ILE A 70 -7.47 16.57 10.11
CA ILE A 70 -6.71 15.50 10.77
C ILE A 70 -6.03 14.59 9.75
N VAL A 71 -6.77 14.19 8.70
CA VAL A 71 -6.25 13.32 7.64
C VAL A 71 -5.12 14.01 6.89
N ASP A 72 -5.32 15.26 6.47
CA ASP A 72 -4.33 16.03 5.72
C ASP A 72 -3.07 16.25 6.57
N GLN A 73 -3.23 16.65 7.83
CA GLN A 73 -2.11 16.76 8.77
C GLN A 73 -1.33 15.45 8.89
N PHE A 74 -2.02 14.31 8.99
CA PHE A 74 -1.35 13.01 9.10
C PHE A 74 -0.59 12.64 7.82
N ILE A 75 -1.22 12.82 6.65
CA ILE A 75 -0.61 12.54 5.35
C ILE A 75 0.62 13.41 5.13
N ASP A 76 0.53 14.71 5.43
CA ASP A 76 1.64 15.63 5.29
C ASP A 76 2.84 15.21 6.14
N MET A 77 2.61 14.74 7.37
CA MET A 77 3.69 14.25 8.24
C MET A 77 4.40 13.01 7.69
N ILE A 78 3.67 12.07 7.07
CA ILE A 78 4.26 10.80 6.62
C ILE A 78 4.77 10.84 5.17
N LEU A 79 4.30 11.77 4.33
CA LEU A 79 4.68 11.85 2.92
C LEU A 79 5.49 13.10 2.54
N HIS A 80 5.27 14.25 3.19
CA HIS A 80 5.73 15.53 2.67
C HIS A 80 6.70 16.28 3.59
N ASN A 81 6.51 16.20 4.91
CA ASN A 81 7.28 17.00 5.87
C ASN A 81 8.47 16.27 6.49
N ASN A 82 8.52 14.94 6.46
CA ASN A 82 9.64 14.18 7.02
C ASN A 82 10.55 13.61 5.92
N ASN A 83 11.56 14.39 5.50
CA ASN A 83 12.68 13.86 4.72
C ASN A 83 13.45 12.74 5.46
N ASN A 84 13.24 12.63 6.78
CA ASN A 84 13.87 11.64 7.64
C ASN A 84 13.03 10.37 7.86
N ILE A 85 11.79 10.30 7.37
CA ILE A 85 10.98 9.10 7.56
C ILE A 85 11.56 7.95 6.74
N ALA A 86 11.64 6.78 7.36
CA ALA A 86 12.14 5.58 6.69
C ALA A 86 11.29 5.24 5.45
N ASP A 87 11.94 4.80 4.38
CA ASP A 87 11.30 4.55 3.08
C ASP A 87 10.16 3.52 3.17
N CYS A 88 10.25 2.56 4.09
CA CYS A 88 9.22 1.54 4.31
C CYS A 88 7.86 2.13 4.75
N PHE A 89 7.84 3.36 5.27
CA PHE A 89 6.63 4.08 5.66
C PHE A 89 6.09 5.03 4.60
N LYS A 90 6.80 5.23 3.47
CA LYS A 90 6.26 5.99 2.33
C LYS A 90 5.13 5.24 1.63
N ASN A 91 5.00 3.93 1.88
CA ASN A 91 3.90 3.12 1.39
C ASN A 91 2.67 3.22 2.31
N LEU A 92 1.56 3.75 1.77
CA LEU A 92 0.29 3.88 2.49
C LEU A 92 -0.28 2.54 2.98
N ILE A 93 -0.01 1.43 2.28
CA ILE A 93 -0.48 0.10 2.67
C ILE A 93 0.08 -0.31 4.03
N SER A 94 1.34 0.03 4.31
CA SER A 94 1.98 -0.28 5.58
C SER A 94 1.23 0.37 6.74
N TRP A 95 0.87 1.65 6.58
CA TRP A 95 0.08 2.42 7.56
C TRP A 95 -1.34 1.89 7.70
N ILE A 96 -2.04 1.66 6.59
CA ILE A 96 -3.41 1.13 6.61
C ILE A 96 -3.45 -0.20 7.38
N ASN A 97 -2.56 -1.13 7.06
CA ASN A 97 -2.52 -2.43 7.72
C ASN A 97 -2.13 -2.30 9.20
N MET A 98 -1.24 -1.37 9.54
CA MET A 98 -0.91 -1.05 10.93
C MET A 98 -2.14 -0.56 11.70
N PHE A 99 -2.91 0.38 11.13
CA PHE A 99 -4.14 0.87 11.76
C PHE A 99 -5.20 -0.20 11.93
N LYS A 100 -5.37 -1.12 10.96
CA LYS A 100 -6.27 -2.27 11.12
C LYS A 100 -5.91 -3.09 12.36
N ARG A 101 -4.64 -3.44 12.51
CA ARG A 101 -4.12 -4.21 13.66
C ARG A 101 -4.28 -3.43 14.96
N LEU A 102 -3.98 -2.13 14.95
CA LEU A 102 -4.18 -1.25 16.10
C LEU A 102 -5.63 -1.24 16.55
N LEU A 103 -6.57 -0.99 15.64
CA LEU A 103 -7.98 -0.91 15.95
C LEU A 103 -8.52 -2.26 16.46
N VAL A 104 -8.10 -3.38 15.89
CA VAL A 104 -8.45 -4.72 16.42
C VAL A 104 -8.00 -4.86 17.86
N ARG A 105 -6.75 -4.53 18.17
CA ARG A 105 -6.21 -4.67 19.53
C ARG A 105 -6.88 -3.71 20.51
N LEU A 106 -7.13 -2.46 20.11
CA LEU A 106 -7.80 -1.48 20.96
C LEU A 106 -9.26 -1.87 21.23
N LEU A 107 -9.96 -2.47 20.25
CA LEU A 107 -11.39 -2.73 20.37
C LEU A 107 -11.73 -4.15 20.84
N SER A 108 -10.82 -5.11 20.66
CA SER A 108 -11.02 -6.51 21.09
C SER A 108 -10.63 -6.73 22.55
N LEU A 109 -9.87 -5.80 23.14
CA LEU A 109 -9.53 -5.83 24.56
C LEU A 109 -10.62 -5.12 25.36
N ASN A 110 -11.23 -5.82 26.32
CA ASN A 110 -12.10 -5.23 27.35
C ASN A 110 -11.27 -4.41 28.36
N MET A 111 -10.38 -3.54 27.89
CA MET A 111 -9.58 -2.64 28.71
C MET A 111 -10.11 -1.22 28.63
N ASN A 112 -9.95 -0.48 29.72
CA ASN A 112 -10.34 0.92 29.80
C ASN A 112 -9.26 1.78 29.12
N ILE A 113 -9.37 1.93 27.79
CA ILE A 113 -8.42 2.67 26.96
C ILE A 113 -8.81 4.14 26.93
N ASN A 114 -7.85 5.02 27.23
CA ASN A 114 -8.02 6.45 27.04
C ASN A 114 -7.75 6.83 25.57
N PHE A 115 -8.80 7.10 24.79
CA PHE A 115 -8.68 7.46 23.37
C PHE A 115 -8.17 8.89 23.11
N ASP A 116 -8.05 9.72 24.14
CA ASP A 116 -7.38 11.03 24.04
C ASP A 116 -5.85 10.93 24.17
N SER A 117 -5.32 9.74 24.41
CA SER A 117 -3.87 9.49 24.42
C SER A 117 -3.27 9.71 23.03
N SER A 118 -2.03 10.21 22.98
CA SER A 118 -1.32 10.44 21.71
C SER A 118 -1.21 9.15 20.89
N LEU A 119 -1.38 9.26 19.58
CA LEU A 119 -1.20 8.15 18.66
C LEU A 119 0.29 7.74 18.52
N ASP A 120 1.22 8.67 18.79
CA ASP A 120 2.67 8.48 18.60
C ASP A 120 3.20 7.24 19.34
N ASP A 121 2.81 7.08 20.61
CA ASP A 121 3.23 5.95 21.45
C ASP A 121 2.79 4.59 20.90
N TYR A 122 1.66 4.56 20.18
CA TYR A 122 1.08 3.32 19.66
C TYR A 122 1.68 2.94 18.31
N VAL A 123 1.94 3.92 17.44
CA VAL A 123 2.59 3.66 16.14
C VAL A 123 4.07 3.35 16.30
N LYS A 124 4.70 3.73 17.42
CA LYS A 124 6.09 3.39 17.74
C LYS A 124 6.30 1.97 18.29
N ARG A 125 5.25 1.17 18.39
CA ARG A 125 5.34 -0.22 18.83
C ARG A 125 5.87 -1.12 17.72
N THR A 126 6.92 -1.91 17.98
CA THR A 126 7.51 -2.80 16.97
C THR A 126 6.57 -3.94 16.54
N ASP A 127 5.70 -4.40 17.45
CA ASP A 127 4.84 -5.56 17.24
C ASP A 127 3.60 -5.29 16.35
N ILE A 128 3.34 -4.01 16.03
CA ILE A 128 2.19 -3.59 15.23
C ILE A 128 2.52 -3.46 13.74
N TRP A 129 3.80 -3.51 13.39
CA TRP A 129 4.28 -3.44 12.00
C TRP A 129 4.49 -4.84 11.44
N LYS A 130 4.26 -4.99 10.13
CA LYS A 130 4.46 -6.24 9.38
C LYS A 130 5.63 -6.08 8.42
N GLY A 131 6.34 -7.17 8.13
CA GLY A 131 7.48 -7.19 7.23
C GLY A 131 8.76 -6.66 7.87
N ASN A 132 9.72 -6.27 7.04
CA ASN A 132 11.07 -5.88 7.43
C ASN A 132 11.15 -4.44 7.99
N VAL A 133 10.25 -4.08 8.91
CA VAL A 133 10.29 -2.81 9.62
C VAL A 133 11.17 -2.97 10.86
N THR A 134 12.27 -2.22 10.91
CA THR A 134 13.22 -2.25 12.03
C THR A 134 12.86 -1.23 13.10
N LYS A 135 13.46 -1.37 14.29
CA LYS A 135 13.31 -0.39 15.37
C LYS A 135 13.84 1.00 14.95
N ASN A 136 14.92 1.04 14.18
CA ASN A 136 15.51 2.29 13.69
C ASN A 136 14.56 2.99 12.72
N ASP A 137 13.89 2.23 11.85
CA ASP A 137 12.86 2.78 10.98
C ASP A 137 11.78 3.44 11.83
N ILE A 138 11.23 2.72 12.81
CA ILE A 138 10.14 3.20 13.67
C ILE A 138 10.51 4.48 14.43
N GLN A 139 11.78 4.64 14.82
CA GLN A 139 12.26 5.85 15.49
C GLN A 139 12.16 7.10 14.61
N THR A 140 12.07 6.95 13.29
CA THR A 140 11.86 8.08 12.36
C THR A 140 10.42 8.58 12.32
N ILE A 141 9.47 7.87 12.95
CA ILE A 141 8.08 8.30 13.02
C ILE A 141 7.94 9.43 14.04
N GLU A 142 7.37 10.55 13.59
CA GLU A 142 7.00 11.68 14.45
C GLU A 142 5.55 12.07 14.16
N ILE A 143 4.66 11.83 15.11
CA ILE A 143 3.24 12.20 15.01
C ILE A 143 2.96 13.41 15.91
N ASN A 144 2.20 14.38 15.38
CA ASN A 144 1.75 15.52 16.16
C ASN A 144 0.97 15.05 17.41
N LYS A 145 1.28 15.63 18.56
CA LYS A 145 0.62 15.31 19.84
C LYS A 145 -0.89 15.55 19.83
N SER A 146 -1.39 16.44 18.97
CA SER A 146 -2.83 16.66 18.78
C SER A 146 -3.54 15.47 18.13
N ILE A 147 -2.80 14.59 17.46
CA ILE A 147 -3.34 13.39 16.86
C ILE A 147 -3.33 12.27 17.91
N CYS A 148 -4.53 12.01 18.42
CA CYS A 148 -4.80 11.00 19.44
C CYS A 148 -5.33 9.70 18.85
N LEU A 149 -5.39 8.65 19.68
CA LEU A 149 -5.96 7.36 19.33
C LEU A 149 -7.37 7.43 18.75
N LYS A 150 -8.22 8.35 19.22
CA LYS A 150 -9.58 8.54 18.71
C LYS A 150 -9.64 8.83 17.20
N HIS A 151 -8.55 9.34 16.64
CA HIS A 151 -8.45 9.67 15.22
C HIS A 151 -8.02 8.47 14.34
N ALA A 152 -7.63 7.34 14.94
CA ALA A 152 -7.02 6.22 14.21
C ALA A 152 -7.89 5.68 13.06
N TYR A 153 -9.20 5.57 13.27
CA TYR A 153 -10.12 5.08 12.23
C TYR A 153 -10.30 6.09 11.09
N ILE A 154 -10.45 7.37 11.41
CA ILE A 154 -10.59 8.45 10.43
C ILE A 154 -9.34 8.56 9.57
N ILE A 155 -8.16 8.52 10.20
CA ILE A 155 -6.88 8.52 9.49
C ILE A 155 -6.80 7.32 8.55
N MET A 156 -7.08 6.11 9.04
CA MET A 156 -7.05 4.90 8.22
C MET A 156 -7.98 5.01 6.99
N ASN A 157 -9.20 5.53 7.15
CA ASN A 157 -10.13 5.73 6.04
C ASN A 157 -9.63 6.80 5.05
N GLY A 158 -9.07 7.89 5.55
CA GLY A 158 -8.41 8.91 4.73
C GLY A 158 -7.26 8.35 3.89
N LEU A 159 -6.42 7.49 4.50
CA LEU A 159 -5.33 6.81 3.80
C LEU A 159 -5.84 5.85 2.72
N LYS A 160 -6.90 5.07 3.00
CA LYS A 160 -7.54 4.20 1.99
C LYS A 160 -8.05 5.02 0.80
N LYS A 161 -8.69 6.15 1.06
CA LYS A 161 -9.17 7.06 0.01
C LYS A 161 -8.01 7.58 -0.82
N LYS A 162 -6.94 8.09 -0.18
CA LYS A 162 -5.74 8.58 -0.86
C LYS A 162 -5.07 7.49 -1.70
N GLN A 163 -5.00 6.26 -1.18
CA GLN A 163 -4.46 5.12 -1.92
C GLN A 163 -5.27 4.84 -3.20
N ASN A 164 -6.61 4.86 -3.11
CA ASN A 164 -7.48 4.65 -4.27
C ASN A 164 -7.32 5.77 -5.30
N GLU A 165 -7.17 7.03 -4.87
CA GLU A 165 -6.90 8.17 -5.75
C GLU A 165 -5.57 7.97 -6.52
N LEU A 166 -4.50 7.60 -5.83
CA LEU A 166 -3.20 7.32 -6.46
C LEU A 166 -3.28 6.18 -7.49
N MET A 167 -4.02 5.10 -7.19
CA MET A 167 -4.22 4.00 -8.14
C MET A 167 -5.01 4.41 -9.38
N ILE A 168 -6.00 5.29 -9.24
CA ILE A 168 -6.76 5.82 -10.38
C ILE A 168 -5.85 6.69 -11.26
N ASP A 169 -5.05 7.56 -10.64
CA ASP A 169 -4.14 8.46 -11.36
C ASP A 169 -3.05 7.68 -12.13
N GLU A 170 -2.48 6.63 -11.55
CA GLU A 170 -1.53 5.74 -12.23
C GLU A 170 -2.16 5.01 -13.43
N ASN A 171 -3.39 4.55 -13.27
CA ASN A 171 -4.15 3.91 -14.35
C ASN A 171 -4.49 4.89 -15.48
N GLN A 172 -4.70 6.17 -15.18
CA GLN A 172 -4.91 7.20 -16.20
C GLN A 172 -3.60 7.56 -16.92
N ARG A 173 -2.49 7.74 -16.19
CA ARG A 173 -1.18 8.04 -16.79
C ARG A 173 -0.69 6.90 -17.69
N SER A 174 -0.84 5.65 -17.27
CA SER A 174 -0.46 4.49 -18.08
C SER A 174 -1.28 4.39 -19.37
N ARG A 175 -2.58 4.76 -19.35
CA ARG A 175 -3.41 4.87 -20.56
C ARG A 175 -2.91 5.95 -21.52
N ILE A 176 -2.57 7.14 -21.01
CA ILE A 176 -2.04 8.25 -21.82
C ILE A 176 -0.71 7.84 -22.47
N ASN A 177 0.22 7.25 -21.70
CA ASN A 177 1.50 6.78 -22.23
C ASN A 177 1.34 5.69 -23.30
N ASN A 178 0.35 4.81 -23.14
CA ASN A 178 0.05 3.78 -24.15
C ASN A 178 -0.53 4.38 -25.44
N ILE A 179 -1.35 5.43 -25.34
CA ILE A 179 -1.88 6.15 -26.51
C ILE A 179 -0.75 6.88 -27.23
N GLU A 180 0.14 7.57 -26.51
CA GLU A 180 1.29 8.26 -27.10
C GLU A 180 2.27 7.29 -27.79
N GLN A 181 2.51 6.10 -27.20
CA GLN A 181 3.32 5.06 -27.83
C GLN A 181 2.66 4.47 -29.08
N GLN A 182 1.33 4.32 -29.08
CA GLN A 182 0.60 3.87 -30.28
C GLN A 182 0.64 4.92 -31.40
N GLU A 183 0.50 6.20 -31.08
CA GLU A 183 0.60 7.31 -32.05
C GLU A 183 2.02 7.46 -32.61
N GLN A 184 3.06 7.26 -31.79
CA GLN A 184 4.45 7.23 -32.27
C GLN A 184 4.71 6.04 -33.20
N ASN A 185 4.22 4.85 -32.86
CA ASN A 185 4.37 3.66 -33.70
C ASN A 185 3.61 3.79 -35.04
N GLN A 186 2.42 4.42 -35.05
CA GLN A 186 1.69 4.71 -36.27
C GLN A 186 2.42 5.75 -37.15
N ASN A 187 2.99 6.80 -36.55
CA ASN A 187 3.80 7.78 -37.27
C ASN A 187 5.10 7.18 -37.85
N ILE A 188 5.73 6.22 -37.16
CA ILE A 188 6.90 5.50 -37.67
C ILE A 188 6.50 4.61 -38.86
N MET A 189 5.39 3.87 -38.78
CA MET A 189 4.90 3.07 -39.93
C MET A 189 4.54 3.91 -41.15
N GLN A 190 3.94 5.11 -40.96
CA GLN A 190 3.64 6.03 -42.05
C GLN A 190 4.90 6.63 -42.67
N LYS A 191 5.92 6.99 -41.88
CA LYS A 191 7.20 7.47 -42.43
C LYS A 191 7.96 6.36 -43.17
N SER A 192 7.93 5.12 -42.68
CA SER A 192 8.55 3.98 -43.37
C SER A 192 7.86 3.64 -44.70
N SER A 193 6.54 3.76 -44.80
CA SER A 193 5.80 3.53 -46.06
C SER A 193 5.99 4.64 -47.11
N VAL A 194 6.21 5.89 -46.67
CA VAL A 194 6.60 7.01 -47.56
C VAL A 194 8.03 6.83 -48.10
N ILE A 195 8.96 6.34 -47.28
CA ILE A 195 10.34 6.07 -47.73
C ILE A 195 10.37 4.95 -48.77
N LEU A 196 9.64 3.85 -48.57
CA LEU A 196 9.53 2.71 -49.51
C LEU A 196 8.85 3.06 -50.85
N SER A 197 7.98 4.08 -50.88
CA SER A 197 7.35 4.56 -52.12
C SER A 197 8.24 5.56 -52.88
N SER A 198 9.11 6.30 -52.19
CA SER A 198 10.08 7.24 -52.79
C SER A 198 11.33 6.58 -53.40
N THR A 199 11.75 5.41 -52.90
CA THR A 199 12.86 4.63 -53.51
C THR A 199 12.43 3.88 -54.77
N ASN A 200 11.17 3.46 -54.85
CA ASN A 200 10.62 2.78 -56.03
C ASN A 200 10.42 3.72 -57.25
N SER A 201 10.25 5.02 -57.06
CA SER A 201 10.16 5.98 -58.17
C SER A 201 11.53 6.33 -58.77
N SER A 202 12.60 6.32 -57.95
CA SER A 202 13.97 6.56 -58.44
C SER A 202 14.56 5.36 -59.19
N GLN A 203 14.25 4.12 -58.81
CA GLN A 203 14.70 2.93 -59.56
C GLN A 203 13.99 2.78 -60.92
N ARG A 204 12.70 3.14 -61.02
CA ARG A 204 11.97 3.09 -62.30
C ARG A 204 12.46 4.13 -63.32
N HIS A 205 13.00 5.26 -62.88
CA HIS A 205 13.59 6.24 -63.80
C HIS A 205 14.98 5.83 -64.33
N SER A 206 15.76 5.04 -63.58
CA SER A 206 17.04 4.50 -64.08
C SER A 206 16.89 3.35 -65.08
N GLU A 207 15.81 2.57 -65.01
CA GLU A 207 15.56 1.48 -65.97
C GLU A 207 14.99 1.97 -67.32
N CYS A 208 14.24 3.07 -67.33
CA CYS A 208 13.70 3.64 -68.58
C CYS A 208 14.79 4.22 -69.48
N LYS A 209 15.89 4.76 -68.90
CA LYS A 209 17.02 5.30 -69.69
C LYS A 209 17.93 4.22 -70.30
N ARG A 210 17.99 3.00 -69.75
CA ARG A 210 18.80 1.91 -70.32
C ARG A 210 18.14 1.23 -71.53
N ARG A 211 16.82 1.26 -71.66
CA ARG A 211 16.11 0.62 -72.80
C ARG A 211 16.17 1.41 -74.12
N ASN A 212 16.50 2.71 -74.09
CA ASN A 212 16.61 3.53 -75.31
C ASN A 212 18.02 3.57 -75.92
N ALA A 213 19.01 2.89 -75.33
CA ALA A 213 20.37 2.81 -75.88
C ALA A 213 20.64 1.54 -76.72
N PHE A 214 19.65 0.63 -76.84
CA PHE A 214 19.76 -0.63 -77.60
C PHE A 214 18.88 -0.69 -78.86
N ARG A 215 18.40 0.47 -79.32
CA ARG A 215 17.78 0.62 -80.65
C ARG A 215 18.41 1.81 -81.36
N LYS A 216 19.64 1.64 -81.84
CA LYS A 216 20.20 2.33 -82.99
C LYS A 216 21.36 1.50 -83.53
#